data_AF-A0A964QQF7-F1
#
_entry.id   AF-A0A964QQF7-F1
#
_cell.length_a   1.000
_cell.length_b   1.000
_cell.length_c   1.000
_cell.angle_alpha   90.00
_cell.angle_beta   90.00
_cell.angle_gamma   90.00
#
_symmetry.space_group_name_H-M   'P 1'
#
loop_
_entity.id
_entity.type
_entity.pdbx_description
1 polymer ?
#
loop_
_entity_poly.entity_id
_entity_poly.type
_entity_poly.pdbx_seq_one_letter_code
_entity_poly.pdbx_strand_id
1 'polypeptide(L)'
;MDVLGTLPPGMVRVQGSTNFSPLISSLRPVGQVELGDFFIDKFEVSNKQFKEFVDKGEYQKTNVWLYPFIKSGTTLSWEKAISQFRDQTGQPGPAMWSNGSYPSGQADFPVTGVSWYEAAAYAQFSGKRLPTIFHWYRAAGTDDYGPVIFNSPQIVPLSNFDKQGLAPVGKYPGMSSWGAYDMAGNADEWCWNESASRKRYTLGGGWDSPAYKFFEPDEADPFDRPPTLGFRCMKDLSQSGISKVAFDPVARQFRDYTKEKPVSDEVFQVLRSSFSYDKTAPLDPIVEPVPDGSELWKKERITFKAAYGEERVPAYLFLPKKISPPYQTLIYFPGVGAFGPRSSKTNLASMNTIAPLL
;
A
#
# COMPACT_ATOMS: atom_id res chain seq x y z
N MET A 1 -25.68 5.31 -11.54
CA MET A 1 -24.86 5.27 -12.75
C MET A 1 -24.67 6.69 -13.24
N ASP A 2 -23.43 7.07 -13.54
CA ASP A 2 -23.14 8.38 -14.10
C ASP A 2 -23.83 8.55 -15.46
N VAL A 3 -24.20 9.79 -15.79
CA VAL A 3 -24.71 10.11 -17.12
C VAL A 3 -23.60 9.83 -18.14
N LEU A 4 -23.87 8.98 -19.13
CA LEU A 4 -22.94 8.71 -20.22
C LEU A 4 -22.39 10.02 -20.81
N GLY A 5 -21.07 10.18 -20.80
CA GLY A 5 -20.38 11.37 -21.31
C GLY A 5 -19.94 12.42 -20.28
N THR A 6 -20.24 12.26 -18.99
CA THR A 6 -19.78 13.21 -17.94
C THR A 6 -18.45 12.85 -17.30
N LEU A 7 -17.91 11.65 -17.55
CA LEU A 7 -16.61 11.22 -17.05
C LEU A 7 -15.48 11.89 -17.84
N PRO A 8 -14.52 12.57 -17.18
CA PRO A 8 -13.31 13.02 -17.84
C PRO A 8 -12.57 11.83 -18.49
N PRO A 9 -12.04 11.98 -19.72
CA PRO A 9 -11.31 10.91 -20.39
C PRO A 9 -10.18 10.35 -19.51
N GLY A 10 -10.14 9.02 -19.38
CA GLY A 10 -9.10 8.32 -18.61
C GLY A 10 -9.23 8.43 -17.09
N MET A 11 -10.36 8.88 -16.55
CA MET A 11 -10.61 8.94 -15.11
C MET A 11 -11.79 8.05 -14.70
N VAL A 12 -11.82 7.66 -13.42
CA VAL A 12 -12.93 6.96 -12.78
C VAL A 12 -13.52 7.80 -11.65
N ARG A 13 -14.84 7.69 -11.43
CA ARG A 13 -15.51 8.35 -10.30
C ARG A 13 -15.32 7.50 -9.04
N VAL A 14 -14.94 8.16 -7.96
CA VAL A 14 -14.88 7.59 -6.62
C VAL A 14 -15.90 8.33 -5.77
N GLN A 15 -16.81 7.59 -5.15
CA GLN A 15 -17.75 8.19 -4.21
C GLN A 15 -16.98 8.64 -2.96
N GLY A 16 -17.25 9.86 -2.53
CA GLY A 16 -16.76 10.41 -1.29
C GLY A 16 -17.34 9.68 -0.07
N SER A 17 -17.10 10.24 1.11
CA SER A 17 -17.70 9.78 2.36
C SER A 17 -17.63 10.91 3.39
N THR A 18 -18.74 11.16 4.07
CA THR A 18 -18.82 12.18 5.14
C THR A 18 -18.20 11.71 6.46
N ASN A 19 -17.79 10.45 6.54
CA ASN A 19 -17.27 9.85 7.76
C ASN A 19 -16.14 8.84 7.45
N PHE A 20 -15.24 9.19 6.54
CA PHE A 20 -14.15 8.31 6.13
C PHE A 20 -13.12 8.19 7.26
N SER A 21 -12.88 6.96 7.72
CA SER A 21 -11.88 6.66 8.75
C SER A 21 -10.98 5.53 8.25
N PRO A 22 -9.91 5.85 7.51
CA PRO A 22 -9.06 4.82 6.94
C PRO A 22 -8.18 4.19 8.02
N LEU A 23 -8.08 2.86 8.01
CA LEU A 23 -7.05 2.17 8.78
C LEU A 23 -5.75 2.17 7.98
N ILE A 24 -4.96 3.22 8.18
CA ILE A 24 -3.64 3.35 7.56
C ILE A 24 -2.59 2.79 8.51
N SER A 25 -1.84 1.77 8.05
CA SER A 25 -0.72 1.21 8.82
C SER A 25 0.25 2.32 9.19
N SER A 26 0.79 2.31 10.41
CA SER A 26 1.77 3.30 10.92
C SER A 26 1.29 4.76 11.07
N LEU A 27 0.02 5.10 10.74
CA LEU A 27 -0.54 6.46 10.86
C LEU A 27 -1.74 6.56 11.84
N ARG A 28 -1.86 5.65 12.82
CA ARG A 28 -3.06 5.55 13.67
C ARG A 28 -3.08 6.52 14.86
N PRO A 29 -4.27 7.07 15.22
CA PRO A 29 -5.47 7.26 14.41
C PRO A 29 -5.43 8.63 13.69
N VAL A 30 -5.48 8.60 12.36
CA VAL A 30 -6.01 9.71 11.57
C VAL A 30 -7.51 9.79 11.84
N GLY A 31 -8.00 10.93 12.33
CA GLY A 31 -9.41 11.12 12.68
C GLY A 31 -10.36 10.95 11.48
N GLN A 32 -11.66 11.16 11.71
CA GLN A 32 -12.65 11.14 10.64
C GLN A 32 -12.38 12.26 9.64
N VAL A 33 -12.40 11.92 8.35
CA VAL A 33 -12.20 12.85 7.24
C VAL A 33 -13.44 12.82 6.36
N GLU A 34 -13.97 13.99 6.04
CA GLU A 34 -15.01 14.14 5.03
C GLU A 34 -14.34 14.32 3.66
N LEU A 35 -14.72 13.46 2.71
CA LEU A 35 -14.30 13.51 1.32
C LEU A 35 -15.54 13.70 0.45
N GLY A 36 -15.53 14.68 -0.44
CA GLY A 36 -16.52 14.81 -1.50
C GLY A 36 -16.26 13.77 -2.58
N ASP A 37 -17.21 13.61 -3.50
CA ASP A 37 -16.99 12.79 -4.70
C ASP A 37 -15.86 13.38 -5.54
N PHE A 38 -15.06 12.51 -6.15
CA PHE A 38 -13.93 12.92 -6.97
C PHE A 38 -13.72 12.00 -8.15
N PHE A 39 -13.02 12.50 -9.16
CA PHE A 39 -12.43 11.71 -10.23
C PHE A 39 -10.97 11.43 -9.90
N ILE A 40 -10.51 10.21 -10.13
CA ILE A 40 -9.08 9.86 -10.09
C ILE A 40 -8.68 9.24 -11.42
N ASP A 41 -7.43 9.45 -11.83
CA ASP A 41 -6.91 8.82 -13.04
C ASP A 41 -7.01 7.31 -12.94
N LYS A 42 -7.50 6.70 -14.02
CA LYS A 42 -7.70 5.25 -14.13
C LYS A 42 -6.37 4.49 -13.99
N PHE A 43 -5.29 5.11 -14.43
CA PHE A 43 -3.92 4.60 -14.47
C PHE A 43 -2.95 5.67 -13.93
N GLU A 44 -1.70 5.30 -13.68
CA GLU A 44 -0.62 6.27 -13.48
C GLU A 44 -0.45 7.16 -14.72
N VAL A 45 0.15 8.35 -14.54
CA VAL A 45 0.50 9.21 -15.66
C VAL A 45 1.55 8.50 -16.52
N SER A 46 1.31 8.37 -17.82
CA SER A 46 2.26 7.71 -18.72
C SER A 46 3.37 8.63 -19.20
N ASN A 47 4.48 8.04 -19.65
CA ASN A 47 5.58 8.76 -20.29
C ASN A 47 5.10 9.62 -21.47
N LYS A 48 4.17 9.11 -22.29
CA LYS A 48 3.58 9.86 -23.40
C LYS A 48 2.85 11.11 -22.92
N GLN A 49 2.07 11.00 -21.87
CA GLN A 49 1.33 12.13 -21.31
C GLN A 49 2.30 13.16 -20.70
N PHE A 50 3.30 12.72 -19.93
CA PHE A 50 4.31 13.60 -19.36
C PHE A 50 5.18 14.27 -20.45
N LYS A 51 5.39 13.61 -21.59
CA LYS A 51 6.11 14.18 -22.73
C LYS A 51 5.40 15.41 -23.28
N GLU A 52 4.07 15.46 -23.26
CA GLU A 52 3.32 16.65 -23.68
C GLU A 52 3.59 17.86 -22.77
N PHE A 53 3.79 17.63 -21.47
CA PHE A 53 4.21 18.65 -20.50
C PHE A 53 5.63 19.15 -20.79
N VAL A 54 6.56 18.25 -21.06
CA VAL A 54 7.94 18.60 -21.45
C VAL A 54 7.96 19.39 -22.77
N ASP A 55 7.23 18.92 -23.79
CA ASP A 55 7.24 19.50 -25.14
C ASP A 55 6.57 20.87 -25.23
N LYS A 56 5.63 21.16 -24.32
CA LYS A 56 5.07 22.51 -24.18
C LYS A 56 5.99 23.48 -23.44
N GLY A 57 7.16 23.04 -23.01
CA GLY A 57 8.15 23.87 -22.31
C GLY A 57 7.69 24.28 -20.92
N GLU A 58 6.96 23.41 -20.21
CA GLU A 58 6.41 23.75 -18.89
C GLU A 58 7.50 23.85 -17.81
N TYR A 59 8.68 23.28 -18.04
CA TYR A 59 9.87 23.52 -17.19
C TYR A 59 10.41 24.96 -17.29
N GLN A 60 9.99 25.74 -18.30
CA GLN A 60 10.41 27.13 -18.49
C GLN A 60 9.35 28.14 -18.04
N LYS A 61 8.17 27.68 -17.59
CA LYS A 61 7.06 28.54 -17.19
C LYS A 61 6.86 28.42 -15.68
N THR A 62 6.56 29.52 -14.99
CA THR A 62 6.38 29.52 -13.53
C THR A 62 4.94 29.24 -13.10
N ASN A 63 3.96 29.42 -13.99
CA ASN A 63 2.52 29.38 -13.69
C ASN A 63 1.99 28.00 -13.26
N VAL A 64 2.72 26.92 -13.53
CA VAL A 64 2.35 25.56 -13.11
C VAL A 64 3.09 25.10 -11.85
N TRP A 65 4.14 25.82 -11.43
CA TRP A 65 4.95 25.49 -10.25
C TRP A 65 4.44 26.26 -9.04
N LEU A 66 3.35 25.77 -8.45
CA LEU A 66 2.59 26.51 -7.44
C LEU A 66 3.15 26.42 -6.01
N TYR A 67 4.07 25.49 -5.75
CA TYR A 67 4.53 25.18 -4.40
C TYR A 67 5.95 25.69 -4.15
N PRO A 68 6.25 26.24 -2.96
CA PRO A 68 7.59 26.65 -2.61
C PRO A 68 8.53 25.44 -2.55
N PHE A 69 9.70 25.58 -3.15
CA PHE A 69 10.73 24.55 -3.19
C PHE A 69 11.52 24.52 -1.89
N ILE A 70 11.18 23.61 -0.97
CA ILE A 70 11.82 23.50 0.34
C ILE A 70 12.82 22.34 0.32
N LYS A 71 14.11 22.63 0.54
CA LYS A 71 15.18 21.63 0.66
C LYS A 71 15.95 21.88 1.96
N SER A 72 16.02 20.86 2.82
CA SER A 72 16.68 20.95 4.14
C SER A 72 16.21 22.16 4.96
N GLY A 73 14.91 22.46 4.94
CA GLY A 73 14.31 23.58 5.67
C GLY A 73 14.50 24.98 5.04
N THR A 74 15.17 25.09 3.89
CA THR A 74 15.39 26.36 3.19
C THR A 74 14.58 26.41 1.90
N THR A 75 13.95 27.56 1.63
CA THR A 75 13.27 27.82 0.35
C THR A 75 14.30 28.15 -0.73
N LEU A 76 14.30 27.36 -1.82
CA LEU A 76 15.10 27.62 -3.02
C LEU A 76 14.38 28.59 -3.96
N SER A 77 15.16 29.35 -4.75
CA SER A 77 14.60 30.08 -5.89
C SER A 77 14.12 29.10 -6.96
N TRP A 78 13.20 29.54 -7.81
CA TRP A 78 12.68 28.73 -8.92
C TRP A 78 13.82 28.24 -9.83
N GLU A 79 14.76 29.11 -10.19
CA GLU A 79 15.90 28.76 -11.06
C GLU A 79 16.79 27.68 -10.44
N LYS A 80 17.04 27.76 -9.14
CA LYS A 80 17.85 26.76 -8.40
C LYS A 80 17.14 25.43 -8.23
N ALA A 81 15.81 25.44 -8.12
CA ALA A 81 15.04 24.21 -8.02
C ALA A 81 14.92 23.53 -9.38
N ILE A 82 14.46 24.26 -10.39
CA ILE A 82 14.29 23.75 -11.75
C ILE A 82 15.60 23.26 -12.33
N SER A 83 16.75 23.86 -12.01
CA SER A 83 18.06 23.38 -12.50
C SER A 83 18.42 21.96 -12.03
N GLN A 84 17.79 21.46 -10.97
CA GLN A 84 18.00 20.09 -10.47
C GLN A 84 17.15 19.05 -11.23
N PHE A 85 16.11 19.48 -11.93
CA PHE A 85 15.21 18.59 -12.67
C PHE A 85 15.73 18.40 -14.09
N ARG A 86 16.72 17.51 -14.20
CA ARG A 86 17.38 17.13 -15.44
C ARG A 86 17.33 15.62 -15.68
N ASP A 87 17.22 15.27 -16.95
CA ASP A 87 17.39 13.91 -17.45
C ASP A 87 18.88 13.52 -17.48
N GLN A 88 19.20 12.30 -17.94
CA GLN A 88 20.56 11.77 -17.94
C GLN A 88 21.53 12.55 -18.86
N THR A 89 21.00 13.36 -19.77
CA THR A 89 21.76 14.16 -20.75
C THR A 89 21.79 15.64 -20.42
N GLY A 90 21.21 16.05 -19.28
CA GLY A 90 21.17 17.44 -18.85
C GLY A 90 20.04 18.26 -19.48
N GLN A 91 19.04 17.62 -20.10
CA GLN A 91 17.83 18.31 -20.58
C GLN A 91 16.75 18.34 -19.47
N PRO A 92 15.84 19.33 -19.46
CA PRO A 92 14.70 19.32 -18.54
C PRO A 92 13.80 18.08 -18.76
N GLY A 93 13.51 17.35 -17.69
CA GLY A 93 12.67 16.16 -17.74
C GLY A 93 12.96 15.13 -16.64
N PRO A 94 12.24 14.00 -16.65
CA PRO A 94 12.41 12.91 -15.70
C PRO A 94 13.84 12.36 -15.66
N ALA A 95 14.30 11.95 -14.48
CA ALA A 95 15.68 11.54 -14.23
C ALA A 95 16.14 10.32 -15.04
N MET A 96 15.20 9.47 -15.47
CA MET A 96 15.47 8.25 -16.24
C MET A 96 15.36 8.43 -17.75
N TRP A 97 15.04 9.64 -18.22
CA TRP A 97 14.97 9.97 -19.63
C TRP A 97 16.34 10.34 -20.19
N SER A 98 16.42 10.45 -21.51
CA SER A 98 17.62 10.91 -22.21
C SER A 98 17.23 11.75 -23.42
N ASN A 99 18.00 12.79 -23.71
CA ASN A 99 17.78 13.73 -24.80
C ASN A 99 16.35 14.31 -24.83
N GLY A 100 15.78 14.60 -23.65
CA GLY A 100 14.43 15.14 -23.49
C GLY A 100 13.31 14.15 -23.80
N SER A 101 13.57 12.83 -23.82
CA SER A 101 12.57 11.81 -24.16
C SER A 101 12.69 10.53 -23.33
N TYR A 102 11.55 9.86 -23.17
CA TYR A 102 11.48 8.52 -22.58
C TYR A 102 12.17 7.47 -23.46
N PRO A 103 12.60 6.33 -22.89
CA PRO A 103 13.17 5.22 -23.65
C PRO A 103 12.23 4.70 -24.75
N SER A 104 12.78 4.34 -25.90
CA SER A 104 11.99 3.83 -27.04
C SER A 104 11.11 2.64 -26.63
N GLY A 105 9.85 2.65 -27.08
CA GLY A 105 8.87 1.61 -26.75
C GLY A 105 8.21 1.78 -25.37
N GLN A 106 8.53 2.82 -24.59
CA GLN A 106 7.98 3.03 -23.25
C GLN A 106 6.92 4.14 -23.16
N ALA A 107 6.28 4.49 -24.28
CA ALA A 107 5.27 5.55 -24.33
C ALA A 107 4.12 5.35 -23.32
N ASP A 108 3.65 4.11 -23.19
CA ASP A 108 2.53 3.76 -22.31
C ASP A 108 2.97 3.26 -20.93
N PHE A 109 4.27 3.33 -20.60
CA PHE A 109 4.76 3.01 -19.25
C PHE A 109 4.50 4.19 -18.32
N PRO A 110 4.32 3.97 -17.01
CA PRO A 110 4.20 5.07 -16.05
C PRO A 110 5.46 5.94 -16.12
N VAL A 111 5.27 7.25 -16.06
CA VAL A 111 6.40 8.17 -15.88
C VAL A 111 6.93 8.01 -14.45
N THR A 112 8.23 7.73 -14.34
CA THR A 112 8.94 7.61 -13.05
C THR A 112 10.22 8.43 -13.07
N GLY A 113 10.91 8.55 -11.94
CA GLY A 113 12.08 9.41 -11.83
C GLY A 113 11.72 10.89 -11.85
N VAL A 114 10.54 11.22 -11.32
CA VAL A 114 10.03 12.60 -11.17
C VAL A 114 9.90 12.96 -9.71
N SER A 115 10.20 14.21 -9.39
CA SER A 115 10.06 14.75 -8.04
C SER A 115 8.60 15.02 -7.72
N TRP A 116 8.29 15.21 -6.43
CA TRP A 116 6.94 15.63 -6.03
C TRP A 116 6.54 16.96 -6.67
N TYR A 117 7.50 17.88 -6.83
CA TYR A 117 7.26 19.16 -7.48
C TYR A 117 6.95 19.03 -8.97
N GLU A 118 7.65 18.15 -9.69
CA GLU A 118 7.36 17.84 -11.10
C GLU A 118 5.98 17.20 -11.25
N ALA A 119 5.63 16.25 -10.37
CA ALA A 119 4.32 15.61 -10.35
C ALA A 119 3.19 16.63 -10.08
N ALA A 120 3.38 17.53 -9.11
CA ALA A 120 2.44 18.58 -8.80
C ALA A 120 2.28 19.62 -9.93
N ALA A 121 3.39 19.99 -10.58
CA ALA A 121 3.38 20.90 -11.73
C ALA A 121 2.67 20.29 -12.94
N TYR A 122 2.91 19.00 -13.24
CA TYR A 122 2.17 18.27 -14.26
C TYR A 122 0.67 18.21 -13.94
N ALA A 123 0.31 17.94 -12.68
CA ALA A 123 -1.09 17.88 -12.27
C ALA A 123 -1.78 19.22 -12.53
N GLN A 124 -1.13 20.34 -12.16
CA GLN A 124 -1.62 21.69 -12.44
C GLN A 124 -1.75 21.96 -13.95
N PHE A 125 -0.74 21.61 -14.75
CA PHE A 125 -0.76 21.71 -16.20
C PHE A 125 -1.96 20.97 -16.82
N SER A 126 -2.29 19.80 -16.26
CA SER A 126 -3.41 18.96 -16.71
C SER A 126 -4.78 19.42 -16.17
N GLY A 127 -4.83 20.51 -15.40
CA GLY A 127 -6.04 20.99 -14.73
C GLY A 127 -6.54 19.99 -13.67
N LYS A 128 -5.63 19.33 -12.98
CA LYS A 128 -5.83 18.30 -11.94
C LYS A 128 -5.03 18.66 -10.68
N ARG A 129 -5.01 17.78 -9.68
CA ARG A 129 -4.10 17.82 -8.53
C ARG A 129 -3.62 16.42 -8.15
N LEU A 130 -2.58 16.33 -7.32
CA LEU A 130 -2.22 15.06 -6.68
C LEU A 130 -3.29 14.63 -5.67
N PRO A 131 -3.54 13.31 -5.53
CA PRO A 131 -4.43 12.81 -4.49
C PRO A 131 -3.82 13.04 -3.10
N THR A 132 -4.66 13.33 -2.12
CA THR A 132 -4.23 13.19 -0.72
C THR A 132 -4.20 11.71 -0.37
N ILE A 133 -3.50 11.31 0.70
CA ILE A 133 -3.50 9.91 1.13
C ILE A 133 -4.94 9.43 1.34
N PHE A 134 -5.84 10.28 1.86
CA PHE A 134 -7.23 9.92 2.09
C PHE A 134 -7.98 9.60 0.78
N HIS A 135 -7.78 10.42 -0.27
CA HIS A 135 -8.35 10.15 -1.59
C HIS A 135 -7.76 8.88 -2.20
N TRP A 136 -6.45 8.67 -2.06
CA TRP A 136 -5.77 7.48 -2.57
C TRP A 136 -6.29 6.20 -1.88
N TYR A 137 -6.37 6.19 -0.55
CA TYR A 137 -6.92 5.06 0.22
C TYR A 137 -8.40 4.81 -0.11
N ARG A 138 -9.18 5.87 -0.32
CA ARG A 138 -10.58 5.73 -0.75
C ARG A 138 -10.68 5.09 -2.13
N ALA A 139 -9.81 5.48 -3.06
CA ALA A 139 -9.76 4.94 -4.42
C ALA A 139 -9.18 3.52 -4.51
N ALA A 140 -8.26 3.14 -3.62
CA ALA A 140 -7.68 1.79 -3.55
C ALA A 140 -8.56 0.81 -2.75
N GLY A 141 -9.38 1.33 -1.84
CA GLY A 141 -10.23 0.55 -0.95
C GLY A 141 -11.55 0.09 -1.59
N THR A 142 -12.44 -0.38 -0.73
CA THR A 142 -13.80 -0.81 -1.08
C THR A 142 -14.84 0.08 -0.40
N ASP A 143 -16.05 0.17 -0.93
CA ASP A 143 -17.16 0.89 -0.30
C ASP A 143 -17.66 0.24 0.99
N ASP A 144 -17.88 -1.08 0.93
CA ASP A 144 -18.70 -1.80 1.92
C ASP A 144 -17.87 -2.57 2.96
N TYR A 145 -16.60 -2.88 2.69
CA TYR A 145 -15.86 -3.90 3.46
C TYR A 145 -14.70 -3.36 4.29
N GLY A 146 -14.49 -2.05 4.36
CA GLY A 146 -13.50 -1.43 5.24
C GLY A 146 -12.14 -1.16 4.57
N PRO A 147 -11.06 -0.99 5.36
CA PRO A 147 -9.77 -0.45 4.91
C PRO A 147 -9.13 -1.19 3.72
N VAL A 148 -8.24 -0.48 3.00
CA VAL A 148 -7.48 -0.97 1.81
C VAL A 148 -6.87 -2.36 2.01
N ILE A 149 -6.40 -2.68 3.23
CA ILE A 149 -5.85 -4.00 3.58
C ILE A 149 -6.80 -5.18 3.27
N PHE A 150 -8.12 -4.96 3.32
CA PHE A 150 -9.12 -5.99 3.00
C PHE A 150 -9.31 -6.18 1.50
N ASN A 151 -8.87 -5.23 0.68
CA ASN A 151 -8.85 -5.34 -0.78
C ASN A 151 -7.57 -6.03 -1.30
N SER A 152 -6.52 -6.10 -0.48
CA SER A 152 -5.23 -6.69 -0.85
C SER A 152 -5.34 -8.10 -1.45
N PRO A 153 -6.14 -9.05 -0.92
CA PRO A 153 -6.24 -10.40 -1.50
C PRO A 153 -6.81 -10.44 -2.93
N GLN A 154 -7.52 -9.38 -3.35
CA GLN A 154 -8.15 -9.30 -4.68
C GLN A 154 -7.27 -8.55 -5.68
N ILE A 155 -6.57 -7.50 -5.24
CA ILE A 155 -5.78 -6.64 -6.12
C ILE A 155 -4.34 -7.16 -6.26
N VAL A 156 -3.67 -7.45 -5.15
CA VAL A 156 -2.23 -7.74 -5.11
C VAL A 156 -1.83 -8.93 -5.99
N PRO A 157 -2.53 -10.09 -5.99
CA PRO A 157 -2.15 -11.22 -6.84
C PRO A 157 -2.24 -10.95 -8.35
N LEU A 158 -3.04 -9.94 -8.72
CA LEU A 158 -3.28 -9.52 -10.10
C LEU A 158 -2.44 -8.31 -10.50
N SER A 159 -1.47 -7.92 -9.67
CA SER A 159 -0.71 -6.69 -9.78
C SER A 159 0.79 -6.92 -10.01
N ASN A 160 1.50 -5.85 -10.36
CA ASN A 160 2.93 -5.91 -10.68
C ASN A 160 3.79 -5.74 -9.42
N PHE A 161 3.92 -6.78 -8.60
CA PHE A 161 4.93 -6.87 -7.52
C PHE A 161 5.95 -7.96 -7.83
N ASP A 162 7.21 -7.74 -7.44
CA ASP A 162 8.33 -8.66 -7.55
C ASP A 162 8.59 -9.15 -8.99
N LYS A 163 8.53 -8.24 -9.98
CA LYS A 163 8.74 -8.55 -11.43
C LYS A 163 10.02 -7.92 -11.99
N GLN A 164 10.28 -8.11 -13.29
CA GLN A 164 11.52 -7.69 -13.97
C GLN A 164 11.57 -6.19 -14.32
N GLY A 165 10.65 -5.37 -13.82
CA GLY A 165 10.58 -3.94 -14.13
C GLY A 165 9.16 -3.37 -14.20
N LEU A 166 9.10 -2.08 -14.55
CA LEU A 166 7.87 -1.39 -14.91
C LEU A 166 7.18 -2.07 -16.11
N ALA A 167 5.86 -1.89 -16.18
CA ALA A 167 5.04 -2.33 -17.30
C ALA A 167 4.21 -1.17 -17.88
N PRO A 168 3.72 -1.29 -19.13
CA PRO A 168 2.67 -0.41 -19.63
C PRO A 168 1.50 -0.35 -18.65
N VAL A 169 0.97 0.86 -18.45
CA VAL A 169 -0.20 1.07 -17.59
C VAL A 169 -1.38 0.23 -18.09
N GLY A 170 -2.12 -0.37 -17.16
CA GLY A 170 -3.25 -1.24 -17.43
C GLY A 170 -2.89 -2.61 -18.00
N LYS A 171 -1.61 -2.98 -18.07
CA LYS A 171 -1.20 -4.33 -18.49
C LYS A 171 -1.75 -5.40 -17.56
N TYR A 172 -1.79 -5.12 -16.25
CA TYR A 172 -2.19 -6.06 -15.23
C TYR A 172 -3.66 -5.85 -14.85
N PRO A 173 -4.43 -6.92 -14.59
CA PRO A 173 -5.87 -6.81 -14.36
C PRO A 173 -6.25 -6.41 -12.92
N GLY A 174 -5.28 -6.19 -12.03
CA GLY A 174 -5.51 -5.71 -10.67
C GLY A 174 -6.23 -4.36 -10.67
N MET A 175 -7.47 -4.35 -10.20
CA MET A 175 -8.38 -3.20 -10.27
C MET A 175 -9.04 -2.97 -8.92
N SER A 176 -9.11 -1.71 -8.50
CA SER A 176 -9.85 -1.31 -7.31
C SER A 176 -11.36 -1.43 -7.49
N SER A 177 -12.11 -1.35 -6.39
CA SER A 177 -13.58 -1.38 -6.43
C SER A 177 -14.19 -0.23 -7.23
N TRP A 178 -13.40 0.81 -7.50
CA TRP A 178 -13.79 2.00 -8.26
C TRP A 178 -13.38 1.97 -9.73
N GLY A 179 -12.66 0.93 -10.15
CA GLY A 179 -12.18 0.81 -11.52
C GLY A 179 -10.82 1.46 -11.79
N ALA A 180 -10.09 1.87 -10.76
CA ALA A 180 -8.70 2.32 -10.88
C ALA A 180 -7.75 1.11 -10.93
N TYR A 181 -6.84 1.10 -11.89
CA TYR A 181 -5.86 0.04 -12.10
C TYR A 181 -4.50 0.46 -11.57
N ASP A 182 -3.62 -0.52 -11.38
CA ASP A 182 -2.22 -0.32 -10.98
C ASP A 182 -2.07 0.47 -9.67
N MET A 183 -3.10 0.45 -8.81
CA MET A 183 -3.04 1.04 -7.46
C MET A 183 -2.11 0.23 -6.55
N ALA A 184 -1.80 -1.01 -6.91
CA ALA A 184 -0.86 -1.87 -6.21
C ALA A 184 0.26 -2.25 -7.18
N GLY A 185 1.51 -2.00 -6.81
CA GLY A 185 2.65 -2.37 -7.64
C GLY A 185 2.86 -1.42 -8.82
N ASN A 186 3.66 -1.88 -9.77
CA ASN A 186 4.08 -1.13 -10.95
C ASN A 186 4.93 0.10 -10.59
N ALA A 187 4.36 1.28 -10.42
CA ALA A 187 5.05 2.45 -9.91
C ALA A 187 4.49 2.84 -8.53
N ASP A 188 5.37 3.19 -7.60
CA ASP A 188 4.94 3.86 -6.36
C ASP A 188 4.43 5.27 -6.72
N GLU A 189 3.56 5.86 -5.90
CA GLU A 189 2.83 7.07 -6.28
C GLU A 189 2.94 8.20 -5.28
N TRP A 190 3.40 9.37 -5.76
CA TRP A 190 3.38 10.60 -4.98
C TRP A 190 1.97 10.99 -4.54
N CYS A 191 1.82 11.26 -3.24
CA CYS A 191 0.63 11.86 -2.66
C CYS A 191 0.87 13.29 -2.19
N TRP A 192 -0.22 14.02 -1.98
CA TRP A 192 -0.20 15.42 -1.57
C TRP A 192 0.39 15.63 -0.18
N ASN A 193 0.01 14.83 0.82
CA ASN A 193 0.26 15.16 2.23
C ASN A 193 1.76 15.23 2.57
N GLU A 194 2.13 16.20 3.41
CA GLU A 194 3.43 16.21 4.08
C GLU A 194 3.43 15.26 5.28
N SER A 195 4.59 14.69 5.59
CA SER A 195 4.83 14.08 6.90
C SER A 195 5.28 15.12 7.93
N ALA A 196 5.35 14.72 9.20
CA ALA A 196 5.89 15.57 10.27
C ALA A 196 7.34 16.02 10.00
N SER A 197 8.10 15.25 9.22
CA SER A 197 9.48 15.55 8.82
C SER A 197 9.57 16.34 7.51
N ARG A 198 8.46 16.93 7.04
CA ARG A 198 8.39 17.72 5.78
C ARG A 198 8.72 16.92 4.51
N LYS A 199 8.70 15.60 4.60
CA LYS A 199 8.72 14.69 3.44
C LYS A 199 7.32 14.57 2.85
N ARG A 200 7.19 13.93 1.69
CA ARG A 200 5.89 13.64 1.06
C ARG A 200 5.60 12.16 1.12
N TYR A 201 4.33 11.80 1.26
CA TYR A 201 3.91 10.41 1.28
C TYR A 201 3.93 9.78 -0.11
N THR A 202 4.29 8.51 -0.16
CA THR A 202 4.15 7.64 -1.34
C THR A 202 3.32 6.40 -1.00
N LEU A 203 2.57 5.89 -1.98
CA LEU A 203 1.62 4.78 -1.82
C LEU A 203 1.58 3.87 -3.05
N GLY A 204 1.18 2.62 -2.83
CA GLY A 204 0.99 1.60 -3.87
C GLY A 204 2.13 0.60 -3.94
N GLY A 205 3.36 1.05 -3.65
CA GLY A 205 4.57 0.23 -3.73
C GLY A 205 4.99 -0.04 -5.17
N GLY A 206 6.29 0.08 -5.46
CA GLY A 206 6.83 -0.19 -6.80
C GLY A 206 6.88 -1.67 -7.14
N TRP A 207 7.15 -1.98 -8.41
CA TRP A 207 7.36 -3.36 -8.89
C TRP A 207 8.48 -4.12 -8.17
N ASP A 208 9.41 -3.42 -7.55
CA ASP A 208 10.56 -3.93 -6.78
C ASP A 208 10.30 -3.95 -5.26
N SER A 209 9.09 -3.59 -4.83
CA SER A 209 8.69 -3.52 -3.44
C SER A 209 7.99 -4.80 -3.00
N PRO A 210 8.12 -5.20 -1.72
CA PRO A 210 7.34 -6.30 -1.21
C PRO A 210 5.85 -5.94 -1.22
N ALA A 211 5.01 -6.91 -1.56
CA ALA A 211 3.58 -6.71 -1.80
C ALA A 211 2.78 -6.03 -0.67
N TYR A 212 3.25 -6.10 0.59
CA TYR A 212 2.60 -5.39 1.70
C TYR A 212 2.68 -3.86 1.58
N LYS A 213 3.60 -3.33 0.75
CA LYS A 213 3.71 -1.90 0.46
C LYS A 213 2.49 -1.31 -0.26
N PHE A 214 1.61 -2.14 -0.82
CA PHE A 214 0.33 -1.67 -1.38
C PHE A 214 -0.46 -0.77 -0.41
N PHE A 215 -0.57 -1.16 0.85
CA PHE A 215 -1.41 -0.47 1.84
C PHE A 215 -0.59 0.19 2.96
N GLU A 216 0.73 0.22 2.84
CA GLU A 216 1.61 0.87 3.81
C GLU A 216 2.23 2.12 3.18
N PRO A 217 2.00 3.32 3.76
CA PRO A 217 2.61 4.53 3.25
C PRO A 217 4.14 4.48 3.41
N ASP A 218 4.86 5.09 2.48
CA ASP A 218 6.27 5.47 2.64
C ASP A 218 6.44 7.00 2.64
N GLU A 219 7.64 7.49 2.95
CA GLU A 219 7.99 8.91 2.90
C GLU A 219 9.28 9.14 2.12
N ALA A 220 9.23 10.04 1.14
CA ALA A 220 10.39 10.43 0.35
C ALA A 220 10.60 11.96 0.40
N ASP A 221 11.86 12.40 0.23
CA ASP A 221 12.15 13.83 0.11
C ASP A 221 11.46 14.35 -1.16
N PRO A 222 10.78 15.51 -1.14
CA PRO A 222 10.05 16.00 -2.31
C PRO A 222 10.96 16.28 -3.53
N PHE A 223 12.28 16.34 -3.36
CA PHE A 223 13.26 16.41 -4.46
C PHE A 223 13.76 15.05 -4.95
N ASP A 224 13.49 13.96 -4.23
CA ASP A 224 13.89 12.62 -4.66
C ASP A 224 13.22 12.27 -5.98
N ARG A 225 13.96 11.56 -6.85
CA ARG A 225 13.50 11.13 -8.17
C ARG A 225 13.81 9.65 -8.42
N PRO A 226 13.30 8.72 -7.59
CA PRO A 226 13.60 7.31 -7.74
C PRO A 226 13.03 6.75 -9.06
N PRO A 227 13.69 5.77 -9.69
CA PRO A 227 13.25 5.17 -10.95
C PRO A 227 11.94 4.39 -10.85
N THR A 228 11.44 4.13 -9.65
CA THR A 228 10.22 3.38 -9.36
C THR A 228 9.05 4.25 -8.90
N LEU A 229 9.29 5.54 -8.69
CA LEU A 229 8.30 6.48 -8.14
C LEU A 229 7.77 7.39 -9.25
N GLY A 230 6.47 7.26 -9.48
CA GLY A 230 5.66 8.06 -10.39
C GLY A 230 4.51 8.70 -9.62
N PHE A 231 3.37 8.86 -10.28
CA PHE A 231 2.17 9.44 -9.69
C PHE A 231 0.95 9.24 -10.59
N ARG A 232 -0.23 9.45 -9.99
CA ARG A 232 -1.49 9.66 -10.70
C ARG A 232 -2.15 10.96 -10.25
N CYS A 233 -3.07 11.50 -11.04
CA CYS A 233 -3.78 12.72 -10.69
C CYS A 233 -5.25 12.48 -10.35
N MET A 234 -5.88 13.49 -9.76
CA MET A 234 -7.30 13.51 -9.45
C MET A 234 -7.94 14.89 -9.72
N LYS A 235 -9.27 14.92 -9.80
CA LYS A 235 -10.10 16.14 -9.90
C LYS A 235 -11.24 16.07 -8.90
N ASP A 236 -11.47 17.15 -8.18
CA ASP A 236 -12.64 17.27 -7.29
C ASP A 236 -13.90 17.52 -8.14
N LEU A 237 -15.03 16.85 -7.84
CA LEU A 237 -16.32 17.19 -8.47
C LEU A 237 -16.95 18.43 -7.82
N SER A 238 -16.72 18.65 -6.53
CA SER A 238 -17.07 19.87 -5.82
C SER A 238 -16.07 20.15 -4.69
N GLN A 239 -15.68 21.41 -4.52
CA GLN A 239 -14.89 21.81 -3.34
C GLN A 239 -15.73 21.88 -2.06
N SER A 240 -17.06 21.94 -2.18
CA SER A 240 -17.97 21.75 -1.05
C SER A 240 -17.92 20.30 -0.57
N GLY A 241 -17.61 20.07 0.71
CA GLY A 241 -17.61 18.74 1.30
C GLY A 241 -16.26 18.00 1.28
N ILE A 242 -15.12 18.71 1.19
CA ILE A 242 -13.82 18.12 1.54
C ILE A 242 -13.31 18.79 2.82
N SER A 243 -13.08 18.00 3.87
CA SER A 243 -12.52 18.52 5.11
C SER A 243 -11.10 19.03 4.89
N LYS A 244 -10.75 20.17 5.51
CA LYS A 244 -9.37 20.70 5.51
C LYS A 244 -8.35 19.67 6.02
N VAL A 245 -8.79 18.81 6.94
CA VAL A 245 -7.99 17.72 7.51
C VAL A 245 -7.44 16.78 6.43
N ALA A 246 -8.12 16.64 5.29
CA ALA A 246 -7.63 15.83 4.18
C ALA A 246 -6.28 16.31 3.62
N PHE A 247 -5.96 17.59 3.80
CA PHE A 247 -4.76 18.24 3.26
C PHE A 247 -3.70 18.56 4.32
N ASP A 248 -4.02 18.38 5.60
CA ASP A 248 -3.09 18.63 6.70
C ASP A 248 -1.90 17.67 6.62
N PRO A 249 -0.73 18.06 7.17
CA PRO A 249 0.36 17.14 7.39
C PRO A 249 -0.08 15.96 8.25
N VAL A 250 0.32 14.75 7.85
CA VAL A 250 -0.03 13.52 8.57
C VAL A 250 1.21 13.01 9.29
N ALA A 251 1.17 12.96 10.60
CA ALA A 251 2.29 12.48 11.40
C ALA A 251 2.27 10.95 11.52
N ARG A 252 3.41 10.30 11.28
CA ARG A 252 3.62 8.93 11.76
C ARG A 252 3.71 8.94 13.28
N GLN A 253 2.93 8.08 13.93
CA GLN A 253 3.17 7.75 15.33
C GLN A 253 4.07 6.53 15.39
N PHE A 254 5.37 6.77 15.57
CA PHE A 254 6.29 5.73 15.99
C PHE A 254 6.53 5.83 17.48
N ARG A 255 6.52 4.67 18.14
CA ARG A 255 7.00 4.56 19.51
C ARG A 255 8.51 4.68 19.50
N ASP A 256 9.05 5.74 20.09
CA ASP A 256 10.49 5.92 20.23
C ASP A 256 10.98 5.08 21.41
N TYR A 257 11.31 3.82 21.16
CA TYR A 257 11.79 2.89 22.18
C TYR A 257 13.05 3.37 22.92
N THR A 258 13.80 4.35 22.39
CA THR A 258 14.96 4.94 23.08
C THR A 258 14.58 5.93 24.18
N LYS A 259 13.38 6.52 24.09
CA LYS A 259 12.81 7.44 25.07
C LYS A 259 11.87 6.77 26.05
N GLU A 260 11.49 5.53 25.79
CA GLU A 260 10.68 4.73 26.69
C GLU A 260 11.48 4.39 27.95
N LYS A 261 10.86 4.55 29.12
CA LYS A 261 11.46 4.09 30.37
C LYS A 261 11.40 2.55 30.39
N PRO A 262 12.54 1.83 30.47
CA PRO A 262 12.51 0.40 30.63
C PRO A 262 11.75 0.02 31.91
N VAL A 263 11.08 -1.12 31.87
CA VAL A 263 10.56 -1.74 33.10
C VAL A 263 11.73 -2.08 34.03
N SER A 264 11.48 -2.27 35.34
CA SER A 264 12.55 -2.68 36.26
C SER A 264 13.11 -4.05 35.87
N ASP A 265 14.33 -4.36 36.32
CA ASP A 265 14.93 -5.67 36.05
C ASP A 265 14.04 -6.81 36.55
N GLU A 266 13.35 -6.65 37.68
CA GLU A 266 12.41 -7.67 38.18
C GLU A 266 11.25 -7.90 37.21
N VAL A 267 10.62 -6.82 36.71
CA VAL A 267 9.53 -6.92 35.73
C VAL A 267 10.04 -7.49 34.41
N PHE A 268 11.23 -7.09 33.96
CA PHE A 268 11.85 -7.65 32.76
C PHE A 268 12.09 -9.16 32.92
N GLN A 269 12.58 -9.63 34.06
CA GLN A 269 12.77 -11.06 34.30
C GLN A 269 11.44 -11.84 34.24
N VAL A 270 10.35 -11.27 34.77
CA VAL A 270 9.00 -11.86 34.67
C VAL A 270 8.49 -11.88 33.23
N LEU A 271 8.66 -10.79 32.48
CA LEU A 271 8.28 -10.77 31.06
C LEU A 271 9.12 -11.76 30.24
N ARG A 272 10.44 -11.82 30.49
CA ARG A 272 11.36 -12.73 29.85
C ARG A 272 11.02 -14.19 30.12
N SER A 273 10.56 -14.52 31.33
CA SER A 273 10.18 -15.90 31.66
C SER A 273 8.96 -16.39 30.88
N SER A 274 8.09 -15.48 30.43
CA SER A 274 6.99 -15.81 29.50
C SER A 274 7.50 -16.32 28.13
N PHE A 275 8.76 -16.05 27.78
CA PHE A 275 9.42 -16.55 26.58
C PHE A 275 10.39 -17.71 26.87
N SER A 276 10.51 -18.14 28.13
CA SER A 276 11.29 -19.32 28.48
C SER A 276 10.59 -20.56 27.93
N TYR A 277 11.29 -21.31 27.09
CA TYR A 277 10.82 -22.58 26.57
C TYR A 277 11.63 -23.72 27.19
N ASP A 278 10.96 -24.54 28.00
CA ASP A 278 11.55 -25.78 28.52
C ASP A 278 11.51 -26.86 27.45
N LYS A 279 12.65 -27.12 26.81
CA LYS A 279 12.80 -28.16 25.78
C LYS A 279 12.69 -29.59 26.35
N THR A 280 12.74 -29.74 27.66
CA THR A 280 12.75 -31.03 28.35
C THR A 280 11.41 -31.40 28.97
N ALA A 281 10.51 -30.42 29.13
CA ALA A 281 9.16 -30.66 29.58
C ALA A 281 8.41 -31.56 28.59
N PRO A 282 7.77 -32.66 29.04
CA PRO A 282 7.03 -33.53 28.15
C PRO A 282 5.75 -32.84 27.68
N LEU A 283 5.53 -32.83 26.36
CA LEU A 283 4.33 -32.26 25.74
C LEU A 283 3.05 -33.03 26.11
N ASP A 284 3.18 -34.30 26.54
CA ASP A 284 2.09 -35.22 26.87
C ASP A 284 0.90 -35.12 25.89
N PRO A 285 1.11 -35.35 24.58
CA PRO A 285 0.08 -35.12 23.58
C PRO A 285 -1.09 -36.09 23.76
N ILE A 286 -2.31 -35.57 23.63
CA ILE A 286 -3.55 -36.34 23.58
C ILE A 286 -4.12 -36.16 22.18
N VAL A 287 -4.33 -37.28 21.50
CA VAL A 287 -4.92 -37.29 20.16
C VAL A 287 -6.42 -37.59 20.27
N GLU A 288 -7.23 -36.61 19.91
CA GLU A 288 -8.67 -36.72 19.81
C GLU A 288 -9.05 -36.95 18.34
N PRO A 289 -9.75 -38.05 18.01
CA PRO A 289 -10.29 -38.22 16.68
C PRO A 289 -11.37 -37.16 16.45
N VAL A 290 -11.29 -36.47 15.32
CA VAL A 290 -12.32 -35.51 14.88
C VAL A 290 -13.13 -36.17 13.77
N PRO A 291 -14.46 -35.98 13.68
CA PRO A 291 -15.27 -36.56 12.62
C PRO A 291 -14.64 -36.36 11.25
N ASP A 292 -14.44 -37.49 10.58
CA ASP A 292 -13.81 -37.59 9.28
C ASP A 292 -14.83 -37.18 8.21
N GLY A 293 -14.49 -36.18 7.41
CA GLY A 293 -15.39 -35.58 6.41
C GLY A 293 -14.72 -35.30 5.08
N SER A 294 -13.49 -35.79 4.86
CA SER A 294 -12.73 -35.57 3.63
C SER A 294 -12.22 -36.89 3.07
N GLU A 295 -12.35 -37.08 1.75
CA GLU A 295 -11.77 -38.22 1.03
C GLU A 295 -10.24 -38.11 0.86
N LEU A 296 -9.67 -36.95 1.16
CA LEU A 296 -8.26 -36.63 0.89
C LEU A 296 -7.38 -36.75 2.12
N TRP A 297 -7.89 -36.39 3.31
CA TRP A 297 -7.12 -36.39 4.55
C TRP A 297 -7.91 -36.90 5.75
N LYS A 298 -7.18 -37.45 6.71
CA LYS A 298 -7.64 -37.68 8.08
C LYS A 298 -7.32 -36.43 8.91
N LYS A 299 -8.28 -35.97 9.70
CA LYS A 299 -8.10 -34.84 10.62
C LYS A 299 -8.03 -35.32 12.07
N GLU A 300 -7.00 -34.91 12.78
CA GLU A 300 -6.80 -35.22 14.20
C GLU A 300 -6.67 -33.92 14.98
N ARG A 301 -7.28 -33.84 16.17
CA ARG A 301 -7.05 -32.75 17.10
C ARG A 301 -6.06 -33.25 18.14
N ILE A 302 -4.88 -32.64 18.17
CA ILE A 302 -3.85 -32.95 19.14
C ILE A 302 -3.88 -31.84 20.18
N THR A 303 -4.06 -32.16 21.45
CA THR A 303 -3.79 -31.20 22.52
C THR A 303 -2.49 -31.59 23.20
N PHE A 304 -1.69 -30.62 23.61
CA PHE A 304 -0.44 -30.84 24.36
C PHE A 304 -0.33 -29.80 25.46
N LYS A 305 0.44 -30.09 26.51
CA LYS A 305 0.62 -29.17 27.64
C LYS A 305 1.20 -27.83 27.15
N ALA A 306 0.59 -26.73 27.59
CA ALA A 306 1.16 -25.40 27.42
C ALA A 306 2.41 -25.24 28.30
N ALA A 307 3.26 -24.27 27.99
CA ALA A 307 4.42 -23.94 28.81
C ALA A 307 4.04 -23.19 30.11
N TYR A 308 2.76 -22.84 30.27
CA TYR A 308 2.24 -22.01 31.35
C TYR A 308 0.81 -22.42 31.69
N GLY A 309 0.45 -22.29 32.97
CA GLY A 309 -0.82 -22.79 33.49
C GLY A 309 -0.94 -24.30 33.28
N GLU A 310 -1.84 -24.97 34.00
CA GLU A 310 -2.17 -26.38 33.69
C GLU A 310 -3.03 -26.48 32.40
N GLU A 311 -2.76 -25.62 31.42
CA GLU A 311 -3.48 -25.47 30.18
C GLU A 311 -2.93 -26.39 29.08
N ARG A 312 -3.73 -26.60 28.04
CA ARG A 312 -3.34 -27.39 26.88
C ARG A 312 -3.57 -26.60 25.60
N VAL A 313 -2.57 -26.57 24.73
CA VAL A 313 -2.64 -25.95 23.41
C VAL A 313 -3.24 -26.94 22.41
N PRO A 314 -4.29 -26.58 21.66
CA PRO A 314 -4.79 -27.41 20.58
C PRO A 314 -4.02 -27.17 19.27
N ALA A 315 -3.66 -28.23 18.59
CA ALA A 315 -3.23 -28.28 17.20
C ALA A 315 -4.15 -29.19 16.39
N TYR A 316 -4.31 -28.91 15.10
CA TYR A 316 -5.07 -29.74 14.18
C TYR A 316 -4.12 -30.29 13.12
N LEU A 317 -3.98 -31.60 13.10
CA LEU A 317 -3.13 -32.33 12.16
C LEU A 317 -3.99 -32.88 11.02
N PHE A 318 -3.55 -32.62 9.79
CA PHE A 318 -4.19 -33.10 8.57
C PHE A 318 -3.21 -34.07 7.90
N LEU A 319 -3.57 -35.36 7.86
CA LEU A 319 -2.73 -36.41 7.29
C LEU A 319 -3.33 -36.90 5.96
N PRO A 320 -2.57 -37.00 4.86
CA PRO A 320 -3.09 -37.50 3.60
C PRO A 320 -3.46 -38.99 3.70
N LYS A 321 -4.63 -39.37 3.19
CA LYS A 321 -5.10 -40.77 3.21
C LYS A 321 -4.45 -41.66 2.16
N LYS A 322 -4.00 -41.07 1.05
CA LYS A 322 -3.54 -41.78 -0.16
C LYS A 322 -2.03 -41.77 -0.35
N ILE A 323 -1.28 -41.23 0.60
CA ILE A 323 0.17 -41.09 0.53
C ILE A 323 0.75 -41.72 1.80
N SER A 324 1.84 -42.48 1.65
CA SER A 324 2.56 -43.06 2.78
C SER A 324 3.72 -42.16 3.22
N PRO A 325 4.10 -42.17 4.51
CA PRO A 325 5.21 -41.37 5.01
C PRO A 325 6.55 -41.76 4.35
N PRO A 326 7.57 -40.88 4.39
CA PRO A 326 7.65 -39.65 5.18
C PRO A 326 6.82 -38.49 4.61
N TYR A 327 6.13 -37.76 5.48
CA TYR A 327 5.39 -36.56 5.10
C TYR A 327 6.29 -35.33 5.17
N GLN A 328 6.10 -34.39 4.25
CA GLN A 328 6.58 -33.03 4.44
C GLN A 328 5.66 -32.30 5.42
N THR A 329 6.22 -31.77 6.52
CA THR A 329 5.43 -31.01 7.50
C THR A 329 5.32 -29.55 7.07
N LEU A 330 4.09 -29.06 6.93
CA LEU A 330 3.79 -27.63 6.76
C LEU A 330 3.10 -27.12 8.04
N ILE A 331 3.69 -26.12 8.68
CA ILE A 331 3.10 -25.46 9.84
C ILE A 331 2.39 -24.19 9.36
N TYR A 332 1.07 -24.19 9.47
CA TYR A 332 0.25 -23.02 9.14
C TYR A 332 -0.10 -22.24 10.40
N PHE A 333 0.38 -21.00 10.48
CA PHE A 333 -0.08 -20.02 11.45
C PHE A 333 -1.08 -19.08 10.75
N PRO A 334 -2.29 -18.91 11.28
CA PRO A 334 -3.23 -18.00 10.66
C PRO A 334 -2.75 -16.56 10.79
N GLY A 335 -3.02 -15.75 9.76
CA GLY A 335 -2.74 -14.31 9.82
C GLY A 335 -3.63 -13.55 10.82
N VAL A 336 -3.43 -12.24 10.90
CA VAL A 336 -4.12 -11.33 11.86
C VAL A 336 -5.66 -11.44 11.83
N GLY A 337 -6.26 -11.86 10.73
CA GLY A 337 -7.71 -12.09 10.63
C GLY A 337 -8.25 -13.14 11.61
N ALA A 338 -7.42 -14.06 12.11
CA ALA A 338 -7.85 -15.07 13.08
C ALA A 338 -8.13 -14.52 14.49
N PHE A 339 -7.74 -13.27 14.80
CA PHE A 339 -8.12 -12.60 16.05
C PHE A 339 -9.59 -12.14 16.07
N GLY A 340 -10.24 -12.02 14.91
CA GLY A 340 -11.61 -11.52 14.81
C GLY A 340 -12.68 -12.53 15.28
N PRO A 341 -12.64 -13.80 14.83
CA PRO A 341 -13.64 -14.79 15.22
C PRO A 341 -13.57 -15.13 16.71
N ARG A 342 -14.74 -15.14 17.37
CA ARG A 342 -14.87 -15.52 18.79
C ARG A 342 -14.64 -17.01 19.06
N SER A 343 -14.51 -17.84 18.02
CA SER A 343 -14.37 -19.30 18.14
C SER A 343 -13.38 -19.85 17.11
N SER A 344 -12.53 -20.77 17.57
CA SER A 344 -11.64 -21.56 16.72
C SER A 344 -12.39 -22.40 15.67
N LYS A 345 -13.65 -22.75 15.91
CA LYS A 345 -14.51 -23.48 14.95
C LYS A 345 -14.64 -22.73 13.62
N THR A 346 -14.75 -21.41 13.66
CA THR A 346 -14.87 -20.56 12.46
C THR A 346 -13.57 -20.52 11.67
N ASN A 347 -12.43 -20.40 12.34
CA ASN A 347 -11.10 -20.45 11.71
C ASN A 347 -10.77 -21.84 11.14
N LEU A 348 -11.28 -22.91 11.74
CA LEU A 348 -11.09 -24.28 11.24
C LEU A 348 -11.93 -24.58 10.01
N ALA A 349 -13.08 -23.92 9.84
CA ALA A 349 -13.91 -24.11 8.65
C ALA A 349 -13.18 -23.66 7.37
N SER A 350 -12.41 -22.57 7.41
CA SER A 350 -11.62 -22.11 6.27
C SER A 350 -10.44 -23.03 5.93
N MET A 351 -9.90 -23.75 6.92
CA MET A 351 -8.86 -24.77 6.69
C MET A 351 -9.33 -25.97 5.88
N ASN A 352 -10.62 -26.32 5.94
CA ASN A 352 -11.16 -27.37 5.08
C ASN A 352 -11.07 -27.00 3.58
N THR A 353 -11.00 -25.71 3.26
CA THR A 353 -10.87 -25.19 1.89
C THR A 353 -9.41 -25.02 1.47
N ILE A 354 -8.51 -24.74 2.42
CA ILE A 354 -7.09 -24.46 2.16
C ILE A 354 -6.23 -25.74 2.16
N ALA A 355 -6.52 -26.69 3.06
CA ALA A 355 -5.80 -27.96 3.13
C ALA A 355 -5.71 -28.75 1.80
N PRO A 356 -6.69 -28.76 0.88
CA PRO A 356 -6.53 -29.42 -0.43
C PRO A 356 -5.61 -28.68 -1.41
N LEU A 357 -5.25 -27.42 -1.15
CA LEU A 357 -4.42 -26.58 -2.02
C LEU A 357 -2.95 -26.54 -1.61
N LEU A 358 -2.64 -27.06 -0.41
CA LEU A 358 -1.28 -27.22 0.16
C LEU A 358 -0.83 -28.67 -0.05
#